data_AF-A0A7C2M333-F1
#
_entry.id   AF-A0A7C2M333-F1
#
_cell.length_a   1.000
_cell.length_b   1.000
_cell.length_c   1.000
_cell.angle_alpha   90.00
_cell.angle_beta   90.00
_cell.angle_gamma   90.00
#
_symmetry.space_group_name_H-M   'P 1'
#
loop_
_entity.id
_entity.type
_entity.pdbx_description
1 polymer ?
#
loop_
_entity_poly.entity_id
_entity_poly.type
_entity_poly.pdbx_seq_one_letter_code
_entity_poly.pdbx_strand_id
1 'polypeptide(L)' 'MQDSVVFPRVTIDDNATVKGAVIGEGAVIGSGAKISEECIIGDYATIHSNVIIQRNVTVCHSKEVKENIPESKRII' A
#
# COMPACT_ATOMS: atom_id res chain seq x y z
N MET A 1 3.88 5.46 10.92
CA MET A 1 2.72 4.56 10.88
C MET A 1 1.71 5.12 11.86
N GLN A 2 0.53 5.51 11.41
CA GLN A 2 -0.52 6.10 12.24
C GLN A 2 -1.82 5.45 11.81
N ASP A 3 -2.55 4.81 12.73
CA ASP A 3 -3.84 4.16 12.47
C ASP A 3 -3.84 3.10 11.35
N SER A 4 -2.67 2.49 11.11
CA SER A 4 -2.50 1.45 10.10
C SER A 4 -2.48 0.06 10.73
N VAL A 5 -3.09 -0.90 10.04
CA VAL A 5 -3.01 -2.32 10.39
C VAL A 5 -2.01 -2.97 9.45
N VAL A 6 -0.95 -3.55 10.00
CA VAL A 6 0.09 -4.22 9.22
C VAL A 6 0.13 -5.69 9.62
N PHE A 7 -0.08 -6.57 8.66
CA PHE A 7 -0.04 -8.02 8.88
C PHE A 7 1.41 -8.53 8.94
N PRO A 8 1.63 -9.79 9.37
CA PRO A 8 2.96 -10.38 9.39
C PRO A 8 3.62 -10.38 8.02
N ARG A 9 4.95 -10.52 7.98
CA ARG A 9 5.71 -10.71 6.74
C ARG A 9 5.66 -9.54 5.75
N VAL A 10 5.09 -8.40 6.15
CA VAL A 10 5.10 -7.18 5.34
C VAL A 10 6.50 -6.59 5.30
N THR A 11 6.95 -6.25 4.11
CA THR A 11 8.21 -5.53 3.88
C THR A 11 7.90 -4.06 3.63
N ILE A 12 8.45 -3.17 4.46
CA ILE A 12 8.34 -1.72 4.27
C ILE A 12 9.75 -1.16 4.12
N ASP A 13 10.02 -0.59 2.95
CA ASP A 13 11.31 -0.04 2.58
C ASP A 13 11.47 1.42 3.08
N ASP A 14 12.67 1.97 2.94
CA ASP A 14 13.04 3.26 3.50
C ASP A 14 12.16 4.41 2.99
N ASN A 15 11.87 5.37 3.87
CA ASN A 15 11.08 6.57 3.54
C ASN A 15 9.62 6.31 3.13
N ALA A 16 9.14 5.06 3.19
CA ALA A 16 7.74 4.75 2.95
C ALA A 16 6.85 5.29 4.07
N THR A 17 5.73 5.90 3.69
CA THR A 17 4.75 6.48 4.61
C THR A 17 3.45 5.73 4.48
N VAL A 18 2.99 5.12 5.58
CA VAL A 18 1.69 4.45 5.65
C VAL A 18 0.87 5.12 6.77
N LYS A 19 -0.33 5.59 6.41
CA LYS A 19 -1.28 6.23 7.32
C LYS A 19 -2.69 5.67 7.10
N GLY A 20 -3.38 5.23 8.16
CA GLY A 20 -4.79 4.86 8.11
C GLY A 20 -5.12 3.70 7.17
N ALA A 21 -4.16 2.80 6.91
CA ALA A 21 -4.26 1.79 5.85
C ALA A 21 -4.08 0.37 6.39
N VAL A 22 -4.71 -0.59 5.74
CA VAL A 22 -4.58 -2.03 6.02
C VAL A 22 -3.61 -2.63 5.02
N ILE A 23 -2.55 -3.26 5.51
CA ILE A 23 -1.52 -3.92 4.70
C ILE A 23 -1.56 -5.43 4.95
N GLY A 24 -1.95 -6.20 3.94
CA GLY A 24 -2.07 -7.66 3.98
C GLY A 24 -0.73 -8.40 4.13
N GLU A 25 -0.79 -9.69 4.46
CA GLU A 25 0.39 -10.50 4.77
C GLU A 25 1.33 -10.60 3.56
N GLY A 26 2.64 -10.45 3.77
CA GLY A 26 3.62 -10.58 2.68
C GLY A 26 3.62 -9.44 1.66
N ALA A 27 2.85 -8.37 1.89
CA ALA A 27 2.89 -7.20 1.01
C ALA A 27 4.25 -6.50 1.06
N VAL A 28 4.66 -5.92 -0.06
CA VAL A 28 5.92 -5.22 -0.22
C VAL A 28 5.63 -3.75 -0.53
N ILE A 29 6.12 -2.85 0.32
CA ILE A 29 6.00 -1.40 0.15
C ILE A 29 7.38 -0.85 -0.18
N GLY A 30 7.57 -0.40 -1.43
CA GLY A 30 8.83 0.14 -1.93
C GLY A 30 9.17 1.51 -1.33
N SER A 31 10.44 1.91 -1.49
CA SER A 31 11.00 3.08 -0.83
C SER A 31 10.31 4.37 -1.27
N GLY A 32 9.98 5.25 -0.33
CA GLY A 32 9.28 6.51 -0.62
C GLY A 32 7.82 6.36 -1.07
N ALA A 33 7.24 5.16 -1.03
CA ALA A 33 5.83 4.96 -1.30
C ALA A 33 4.97 5.67 -0.25
N LYS A 34 3.86 6.28 -0.67
CA LYS A 34 2.94 7.01 0.19
C LYS A 34 1.57 6.39 0.11
N ILE A 35 1.14 5.76 1.19
CA ILE A 35 -0.17 5.13 1.33
C ILE A 35 -1.02 6.00 2.23
N SER A 36 -2.14 6.45 1.67
CA SER A 36 -3.10 7.29 2.35
C SER A 36 -4.11 6.46 3.16
N GLU A 37 -4.96 7.19 3.88
CA GLU A 37 -6.01 6.69 4.76
C GLU A 37 -7.05 5.88 3.98
N GLU A 38 -7.72 4.94 4.64
CA GLU A 38 -8.76 4.08 4.07
C GLU A 38 -8.25 3.21 2.89
N CYS A 39 -6.93 3.00 2.79
CA CYS A 39 -6.37 2.11 1.79
C CYS A 39 -6.34 0.67 2.29
N ILE A 40 -6.59 -0.26 1.38
CA ILE A 40 -6.51 -1.70 1.64
C ILE A 40 -5.52 -2.28 0.64
N ILE A 41 -4.40 -2.79 1.13
CA ILE A 41 -3.38 -3.48 0.35
C ILE A 41 -3.56 -4.97 0.63
N GLY A 42 -3.86 -5.76 -0.39
CA GLY A 42 -4.06 -7.20 -0.25
C GLY A 42 -2.78 -7.97 0.04
N ASP A 43 -2.94 -9.25 0.38
CA ASP A 43 -1.82 -10.15 0.67
C ASP A 43 -0.91 -10.31 -0.55
N TYR A 44 0.41 -10.35 -0.34
CA TYR A 44 1.43 -10.43 -1.40
C TYR A 44 1.34 -9.30 -2.45
N ALA A 45 0.66 -8.19 -2.15
CA ALA A 45 0.63 -7.05 -3.06
C ALA A 45 1.96 -6.30 -3.02
N THR A 46 2.40 -5.80 -4.17
CA THR A 46 3.67 -5.10 -4.34
C THR A 46 3.42 -3.64 -4.74
N ILE A 47 3.83 -2.71 -3.89
CA ILE A 47 3.80 -1.28 -4.17
C ILE A 47 5.21 -0.83 -4.51
N HIS A 48 5.40 -0.27 -5.70
CA HIS A 48 6.73 0.16 -6.14
C HIS A 48 7.19 1.43 -5.43
N SER A 49 8.50 1.68 -5.46
CA SER A 49 9.11 2.88 -4.91
C SER A 49 8.56 4.16 -5.56
N ASN A 50 8.43 5.23 -4.77
CA ASN A 50 7.86 6.52 -5.18
C ASN A 50 6.40 6.49 -5.68
N VAL A 51 5.65 5.42 -5.41
CA VAL A 51 4.22 5.35 -5.72
C VAL A 51 3.40 6.08 -4.66
N ILE A 52 2.46 6.89 -5.12
CA ILE A 52 1.48 7.58 -4.27
C ILE A 52 0.12 6.92 -4.45
N ILE A 53 -0.41 6.39 -3.36
CA ILE A 53 -1.75 5.83 -3.28
C ILE A 53 -2.62 6.79 -2.49
N GLN A 54 -3.64 7.34 -3.16
CA GLN A 54 -4.64 8.21 -2.54
C GLN A 54 -5.64 7.45 -1.66
N ARG A 55 -6.45 8.21 -0.93
CA ARG A 55 -7.43 7.66 0.01
C ARG A 55 -8.44 6.75 -0.68
N ASN A 56 -8.93 5.75 0.06
CA ASN A 56 -9.98 4.85 -0.42
C ASN A 56 -9.58 4.04 -1.66
N VAL A 57 -8.32 3.60 -1.72
CA VAL A 57 -7.80 2.70 -2.77
C VAL A 57 -7.72 1.28 -2.23
N THR A 58 -8.23 0.32 -3.00
CA THR A 58 -8.13 -1.10 -2.67
C THR A 58 -7.26 -1.80 -3.71
N VAL A 59 -6.22 -2.49 -3.26
CA VAL A 59 -5.34 -3.32 -4.08
C VAL A 59 -5.63 -4.77 -3.74
N CYS A 60 -6.02 -5.57 -4.73
CA CYS A 60 -6.24 -7.00 -4.52
C CYS A 60 -4.94 -7.74 -4.18
N HIS A 61 -5.10 -8.90 -3.56
CA HIS A 61 -4.01 -9.82 -3.27
C HIS A 61 -3.23 -10.18 -4.54
N SER A 62 -1.91 -10.29 -4.42
CA SER A 62 -0.98 -10.62 -5.51
C SER A 62 -0.97 -9.61 -6.67
N LYS A 63 -1.38 -8.35 -6.44
CA LYS A 63 -1.31 -7.26 -7.43
C LYS A 63 -0.08 -6.39 -7.22
N GLU A 64 0.36 -5.76 -8.30
CA GLU A 64 1.48 -4.84 -8.32
C GLU A 64 1.03 -3.43 -8.75
N VAL A 65 1.48 -2.41 -8.03
CA VAL A 65 1.18 -0.99 -8.31
C VAL A 65 2.48 -0.29 -8.65
N LYS A 66 2.64 0.09 -9.91
CA LYS A 66 3.86 0.70 -10.47
C LYS A 66 3.74 2.21 -10.65
N GLU A 67 2.50 2.70 -10.66
CA GLU A 67 2.14 4.05 -11.03
C GLU A 67 1.29 4.69 -9.94
N ASN A 68 1.29 6.01 -9.91
CA ASN A 68 0.54 6.78 -8.92
C ASN A 68 -0.95 6.58 -9.15
N ILE A 69 -1.69 6.37 -8.06
CA ILE A 69 -3.14 6.25 -8.05
C ILE A 69 -3.69 7.53 -7.40
N PRO A 70 -3.97 8.59 -8.18
CA PRO A 70 -4.41 9.88 -7.66
C PRO A 70 -5.89 9.90 -7.23
N GLU A 71 -6.67 8.89 -7.62
CA GLU A 71 -8.12 8.82 -7.41
C GLU A 71 -8.51 7.50 -6.76
N SER A 72 -9.64 7.48 -6.04
CA SER A 72 -10.15 6.28 -5.39
C SER A 72 -10.51 5.23 -6.45
N LYS A 73 -9.72 4.17 -6.52
CA LYS A 73 -9.89 3.08 -7.49
C LYS A 73 -9.63 1.73 -6.82
N ARG A 74 -10.28 0.70 -7.35
CA ARG A 74 -9.98 -0.70 -7.00
C ARG A 74 -9.10 -1.31 -8.07
N ILE A 75 -7.93 -1.80 -7.66
CA ILE A 75 -7.02 -2.58 -8.49
C ILE A 75 -7.37 -4.04 -8.22
N ILE A 76 -8.22 -4.60 -9.08
CA ILE A 76 -8.66 -6.01 -9.05
C ILE A 76 -7.82 -6.86 -9.99
#